data_AF-A0A0B6YB11-F1
#
_entry.id   AF-A0A0B6YB11-F1
#
_cell.length_a   1.000
_cell.length_b   1.000
_cell.length_c   1.000
_cell.angle_alpha   90.00
_cell.angle_beta   90.00
_cell.angle_gamma   90.00
#
_symmetry.space_group_name_H-M   'P 1'
#
loop_
_entity.id
_entity.type
_entity.pdbx_description
1 polymer ?
#
loop_
_entity_poly.entity_id
_entity_poly.type
_entity_poly.pdbx_seq_one_letter_code
_entity_poly.pdbx_strand_id
1 'polypeptide(L)'
;RTLDKLLNGTNLTCLDSHMWLIPFTKDENHTVTITFPQQTLVSGVRIWNYNKSPEDTYRGAKILHVQINDKVISPSEGYLLRKGPGVCHFDFAQDINFSNISQTQGGLADGSHSSRQLNQESS
;
A
#
# COMPACT_ATOMS: atom_id res chain seq x y z
N ARG A 1 21.69 2.67 -1.20
CA ARG A 1 21.58 3.37 -2.50
C ARG A 1 20.86 4.69 -2.27
N THR A 2 21.08 5.69 -3.09
CA THR A 2 20.69 7.09 -2.83
C THR A 2 19.20 7.35 -3.13
N LEU A 3 18.63 8.37 -2.48
CA LEU A 3 17.20 8.68 -2.54
C LEU A 3 16.72 9.15 -3.93
N ASP A 4 17.62 9.71 -4.75
CA ASP A 4 17.32 10.15 -6.13
C ASP A 4 16.78 9.01 -7.02
N LYS A 5 17.07 7.75 -6.67
CA LYS A 5 16.57 6.58 -7.41
C LYS A 5 15.06 6.41 -7.33
N LEU A 6 14.39 6.99 -6.32
CA LEU A 6 12.93 7.00 -6.26
C LEU A 6 12.29 7.88 -7.35
N LEU A 7 13.04 8.84 -7.91
CA LEU A 7 12.52 9.88 -8.80
C LEU A 7 13.33 10.02 -10.11
N ASN A 8 14.14 9.02 -10.45
CA ASN A 8 15.03 9.07 -11.64
C ASN A 8 14.33 8.74 -12.97
N GLY A 9 13.04 8.40 -12.95
CA GLY A 9 12.24 8.04 -14.12
C GLY A 9 12.50 6.65 -14.71
N THR A 10 13.41 5.86 -14.13
CA THR A 10 13.75 4.51 -14.60
C THR A 10 13.16 3.44 -13.68
N ASN A 11 11.83 3.27 -13.75
CA ASN A 11 11.10 2.41 -12.82
C ASN A 11 11.01 0.94 -13.27
N LEU A 12 10.86 0.70 -14.58
CA LEU A 12 10.80 -0.64 -15.17
C LEU A 12 12.21 -1.16 -15.43
N THR A 13 12.82 -1.78 -14.42
CA THR A 13 14.22 -2.22 -14.51
C THR A 13 14.53 -3.39 -13.58
N CYS A 14 15.58 -4.15 -13.93
CA CYS A 14 16.27 -5.10 -13.04
C CYS A 14 17.66 -4.59 -12.63
N LEU A 15 18.10 -3.46 -13.16
CA LEU A 15 19.39 -2.85 -12.84
C LEU A 15 19.32 -2.18 -11.48
N ASP A 16 20.16 -2.68 -10.59
CA ASP A 16 20.16 -2.32 -9.19
C ASP A 16 20.62 -0.87 -8.95
N SER A 17 21.41 -0.32 -9.87
CA SER A 17 21.83 1.09 -9.97
C SER A 17 20.69 2.08 -10.10
N HIS A 18 19.51 1.62 -10.53
CA HIS A 18 18.30 2.42 -10.65
C HIS A 18 17.30 2.20 -9.50
N MET A 19 17.64 1.36 -8.51
CA MET A 19 16.74 1.03 -7.40
C MET A 19 17.18 1.69 -6.10
N TRP A 20 16.22 2.16 -5.32
CA TRP A 20 16.48 2.62 -3.96
C TRP A 20 16.58 1.44 -2.98
N LEU A 21 17.48 1.58 -2.00
CA LEU A 21 17.67 0.66 -0.88
C LEU A 21 18.21 1.45 0.30
N ILE A 22 17.65 1.18 1.48
CA ILE A 22 18.17 1.63 2.78
C ILE A 22 18.61 0.44 3.63
N PRO A 23 19.46 0.64 4.64
CA PRO A 23 19.75 -0.39 5.62
C PRO A 23 18.45 -0.92 6.23
N PHE A 24 18.31 -2.24 6.23
CA PHE A 24 17.19 -2.88 6.91
C PHE A 24 17.53 -3.01 8.39
N THR A 25 16.65 -2.50 9.23
CA THR A 25 16.69 -2.67 10.68
C THR A 25 15.39 -3.36 11.05
N LYS A 26 15.49 -4.54 11.65
CA LYS A 26 14.32 -5.32 12.03
C LYS A 26 13.49 -4.53 13.03
N ASP A 27 12.17 -4.59 12.88
CA ASP A 27 11.17 -3.97 13.77
C ASP A 27 11.17 -2.43 13.81
N GLU A 28 12.02 -1.78 13.01
CA GLU A 28 12.03 -0.32 12.81
C GLU A 28 11.18 0.10 11.61
N ASN A 29 10.76 1.36 11.63
CA ASN A 29 10.03 1.97 10.51
C ASN A 29 10.98 2.41 9.39
N HIS A 30 10.61 2.08 8.15
CA HIS A 30 11.31 2.49 6.93
C HIS A 30 10.48 3.55 6.20
N THR A 31 10.67 4.82 6.57
CA THR A 31 9.82 5.92 6.11
C THR A 31 10.44 6.68 4.93
N VAL A 32 9.61 6.95 3.91
CA VAL A 32 9.91 7.92 2.84
C VAL A 32 8.94 9.10 2.99
N THR A 33 9.49 10.30 3.12
CA THR A 33 8.70 11.54 3.19
C THR A 33 8.82 12.30 1.88
N ILE A 34 7.67 12.66 1.29
CA ILE A 34 7.59 13.48 0.08
C ILE A 34 6.93 14.80 0.46
N THR A 35 7.63 15.91 0.24
CA THR A 35 7.13 17.27 0.51
C THR A 35 6.91 17.98 -0.82
N PHE A 36 5.69 18.48 -1.04
CA PHE A 36 5.38 19.31 -2.19
C PHE A 36 5.58 20.79 -1.85
N PRO A 37 6.11 21.60 -2.78
CA PRO A 37 6.35 23.03 -2.53
C PRO A 37 5.06 23.85 -2.36
N GLN A 38 3.92 23.29 -2.77
CA GLN A 38 2.61 23.90 -2.69
C GLN A 38 1.55 22.84 -2.39
N GLN A 39 0.36 23.30 -1.97
CA GLN A 39 -0.79 22.41 -1.76
C GLN A 39 -1.07 21.63 -3.05
N THR A 40 -0.96 20.31 -2.95
CA THR A 40 -1.07 19.39 -4.08
C THR A 40 -2.11 18.33 -3.74
N LEU A 41 -3.08 18.14 -4.62
CA LEU A 41 -4.03 17.04 -4.50
C LEU A 41 -3.33 15.73 -4.88
N VAL A 42 -3.26 14.79 -3.94
CA VAL A 42 -2.67 13.46 -4.16
C VAL A 42 -3.80 12.43 -4.17
N SER A 43 -4.02 11.80 -5.32
CA SER A 43 -5.08 10.79 -5.51
C SER A 43 -4.61 9.36 -5.27
N GLY A 44 -3.30 9.11 -5.24
CA GLY A 44 -2.75 7.78 -5.09
C GLY A 44 -1.23 7.76 -5.19
N VAL A 45 -0.68 6.54 -5.15
CA VAL A 45 0.74 6.26 -5.37
C VAL A 45 0.90 5.04 -6.27
N ARG A 46 1.89 5.09 -7.17
CA ARG A 46 2.30 3.96 -8.01
C ARG A 46 3.64 3.44 -7.52
N ILE A 47 3.72 2.15 -7.22
CA ILE A 47 4.90 1.51 -6.65
C ILE A 47 5.48 0.49 -7.64
N TRP A 48 6.78 0.61 -7.91
CA TRP A 48 7.60 -0.46 -8.47
C TRP A 48 8.47 -1.01 -7.36
N ASN A 49 8.13 -2.19 -6.86
CA ASN A 49 8.86 -2.81 -5.77
C ASN A 49 10.25 -3.29 -6.23
N TYR A 50 11.15 -3.56 -5.29
CA TYR A 50 12.53 -3.95 -5.58
C TYR A 50 12.60 -5.19 -6.51
N ASN A 51 13.32 -5.08 -7.65
CA ASN A 51 13.14 -6.01 -8.78
C ASN A 51 14.44 -6.58 -9.38
N LYS A 52 15.55 -6.62 -8.63
CA LYS A 52 16.87 -6.95 -9.19
C LYS A 52 16.96 -8.36 -9.80
N SER A 53 16.56 -9.39 -9.05
CA SER A 53 16.50 -10.80 -9.50
C SER A 53 15.39 -11.53 -8.72
N PRO A 54 14.95 -12.73 -9.14
CA PRO A 54 13.92 -13.49 -8.42
C PRO A 54 14.23 -13.72 -6.93
N GLU A 55 15.49 -13.92 -6.59
CA GLU A 55 15.99 -14.10 -5.22
C GLU A 55 16.07 -12.76 -4.48
N ASP A 56 16.51 -11.72 -5.16
CA ASP A 56 16.70 -10.41 -4.54
C ASP A 56 15.38 -9.64 -4.34
N THR A 57 14.30 -10.01 -5.05
CA THR A 57 12.98 -9.36 -4.90
C THR A 57 12.32 -9.60 -3.53
N TYR A 58 12.83 -10.53 -2.71
CA TYR A 58 12.41 -10.69 -1.31
C TYR A 58 12.80 -9.50 -0.41
N ARG A 59 13.70 -8.62 -0.87
CA ARG A 59 14.05 -7.37 -0.19
C ARG A 59 13.01 -6.26 -0.38
N GLY A 60 12.00 -6.48 -1.23
CA GLY A 60 10.94 -5.52 -1.48
C GLY A 60 10.06 -5.26 -0.25
N ALA A 61 9.41 -4.10 -0.22
CA ALA A 61 8.46 -3.77 0.83
C ALA A 61 7.22 -4.68 0.72
N LYS A 62 6.70 -5.15 1.85
CA LYS A 62 5.52 -6.03 1.90
C LYS A 62 4.24 -5.25 2.22
N ILE A 63 4.30 -4.34 3.18
CA ILE A 63 3.17 -3.53 3.64
C ILE A 63 3.53 -2.06 3.50
N LEU A 64 2.60 -1.27 2.98
CA LEU A 64 2.72 0.19 2.89
C LEU A 64 1.63 0.84 3.75
N HIS A 65 2.05 1.61 4.76
CA HIS A 65 1.19 2.57 5.43
C HIS A 65 1.38 3.95 4.81
N VAL A 66 0.29 4.71 4.70
CA VAL A 66 0.33 6.04 4.08
C VAL A 66 -0.33 7.05 4.99
N GLN A 67 0.37 8.17 5.17
CA GLN A 67 -0.06 9.33 5.93
C GLN A 67 0.08 10.58 5.05
N ILE A 68 -0.95 11.43 5.04
CA ILE A 68 -0.93 12.73 4.35
C ILE A 68 -1.20 13.80 5.39
N ASN A 69 -0.26 14.73 5.59
CA ASN A 69 -0.36 15.81 6.59
C ASN A 69 -0.79 15.28 7.97
N ASP A 70 -0.10 14.26 8.46
CA ASP A 70 -0.35 13.62 9.74
C ASP A 70 -1.65 12.85 9.91
N LYS A 71 -2.44 12.74 8.83
CA LYS A 71 -3.61 11.88 8.76
C LYS A 71 -3.28 10.56 8.08
N VAL A 72 -3.39 9.46 8.82
CA VAL A 72 -3.31 8.10 8.25
C VAL A 72 -4.49 7.90 7.31
N ILE A 73 -4.19 7.48 6.07
CA ILE A 73 -5.20 7.21 5.03
C ILE A 73 -5.22 5.75 4.58
N SER A 74 -4.21 4.96 4.96
CA SER A 74 -4.21 3.51 4.73
C SER A 74 -5.13 2.79 5.72
N PRO A 75 -5.61 1.58 5.38
CA PRO A 75 -6.18 0.64 6.35
C PRO A 75 -5.24 0.38 7.53
N SER A 76 -5.77 -0.15 8.64
CA SER A 76 -4.96 -0.45 9.83
C SER A 76 -3.91 -1.53 9.58
N GLU A 77 -4.20 -2.47 8.68
CA GLU A 77 -3.29 -3.51 8.18
C GLU A 77 -2.33 -3.02 7.08
N GLY A 78 -2.54 -1.80 6.56
CA GLY A 78 -1.79 -1.23 5.45
C GLY A 78 -2.15 -1.82 4.08
N TYR A 79 -1.54 -1.29 3.03
CA TYR A 79 -1.68 -1.83 1.68
C TYR A 79 -0.68 -2.98 1.47
N LEU A 80 -1.18 -4.16 1.10
CA LEU A 80 -0.32 -5.27 0.69
C LEU A 80 0.32 -4.97 -0.66
N LEU A 81 1.64 -4.92 -0.69
CA LEU A 81 2.43 -4.74 -1.90
C LEU A 81 2.77 -6.09 -2.53
N ARG A 82 2.69 -6.15 -3.85
CA ARG A 82 3.19 -7.27 -4.63
C ARG A 82 4.70 -7.27 -4.63
N LYS A 83 5.27 -8.47 -4.51
CA LYS A 83 6.70 -8.73 -4.73
C LYS A 83 7.04 -8.38 -6.19
N GLY A 84 8.24 -7.84 -6.42
CA GLY A 84 8.76 -7.69 -7.78
C GLY A 84 8.93 -9.07 -8.46
N PRO A 85 8.68 -9.19 -9.77
CA PRO A 85 8.78 -10.46 -10.49
C PRO A 85 10.23 -10.97 -10.69
N GLY A 86 11.25 -10.11 -10.54
CA GLY A 86 12.65 -10.43 -10.82
C GLY A 86 13.02 -10.35 -12.31
N VAL A 87 12.09 -9.87 -13.14
CA VAL A 87 12.23 -9.62 -14.57
C VAL A 87 11.53 -8.31 -14.94
N CYS A 88 11.80 -7.74 -16.11
CA CYS A 88 11.21 -6.45 -16.52
C CYS A 88 10.60 -6.49 -17.93
N HIS A 89 9.99 -7.62 -18.31
CA HIS A 89 9.35 -7.80 -19.61
C HIS A 89 7.96 -7.13 -19.73
N PHE A 90 7.38 -6.70 -18.60
CA PHE A 90 6.08 -6.05 -18.52
C PHE A 90 6.07 -5.07 -17.34
N ASP A 91 5.17 -4.08 -17.39
CA ASP A 91 4.99 -3.16 -16.28
C ASP A 91 4.37 -3.89 -15.08
N PHE A 92 5.16 -4.01 -14.01
CA PHE A 92 4.75 -4.67 -12.76
C PHE A 92 4.30 -3.67 -11.69
N ALA A 93 4.10 -2.40 -12.06
CA ALA A 93 3.61 -1.36 -11.16
C ALA A 93 2.36 -1.81 -10.39
N GLN A 94 2.28 -1.37 -9.14
CA GLN A 94 1.06 -1.45 -8.35
C GLN A 94 0.54 -0.04 -8.05
N ASP A 95 -0.66 0.23 -8.55
CA ASP A 95 -1.40 1.45 -8.24
C ASP A 95 -2.17 1.29 -6.94
N ILE A 96 -2.05 2.27 -6.05
CA ILE A 96 -2.80 2.40 -4.81
C ILE A 96 -3.56 3.71 -4.89
N ASN A 97 -4.88 3.63 -4.88
CA ASN A 97 -5.76 4.79 -4.97
C ASN A 97 -6.26 5.20 -3.56
N PHE A 98 -6.24 6.49 -3.27
CA PHE A 98 -6.63 7.07 -1.98
C PHE A 98 -8.11 7.51 -1.92
N SER A 99 -8.91 7.32 -2.97
CA SER A 99 -10.31 7.77 -3.02
C SER A 99 -11.30 6.86 -2.27
N ASN A 100 -10.92 5.63 -1.90
CA ASN A 100 -11.83 4.65 -1.30
C ASN A 100 -11.87 4.67 0.25
N ILE A 101 -11.52 5.80 0.88
CA ILE A 101 -11.33 5.92 2.34
C ILE A 101 -12.65 5.86 3.15
N SER A 102 -13.81 5.64 2.52
CA SER A 102 -15.12 5.74 3.18
C SER A 102 -15.81 4.43 3.59
N GLN A 103 -15.26 3.23 3.31
CA GLN A 103 -16.02 1.97 3.50
C GLN A 103 -15.61 1.05 4.66
N THR A 104 -14.59 1.38 5.46
CA THR A 104 -14.14 0.48 6.56
C THR A 104 -14.60 0.88 7.97
N GLN A 105 -15.48 1.86 8.13
CA GLN A 105 -16.17 2.11 9.41
C GLN A 105 -17.65 1.74 9.31
N GLY A 106 -17.98 0.45 9.52
CA GLY A 106 -19.37 0.01 9.60
C GLY A 106 -19.53 -1.49 9.60
N GLY A 107 -19.21 -2.16 10.71
CA GLY A 107 -19.30 -3.62 10.75
C GLY A 107 -19.16 -4.27 12.12
N LEU A 108 -19.62 -3.63 13.20
CA LEU A 108 -19.91 -4.30 14.47
C LEU A 108 -21.12 -3.60 15.11
N ALA A 109 -22.31 -3.87 14.58
CA ALA A 109 -23.56 -3.62 15.29
C ALA A 109 -23.95 -4.90 16.03
N ASP A 110 -24.11 -4.70 17.33
CA ASP A 110 -24.35 -5.63 18.42
C ASP A 110 -25.54 -6.56 18.17
N GLY A 111 -25.32 -7.87 18.27
CA GLY A 111 -26.35 -8.89 18.21
C GLY A 111 -26.73 -9.33 19.62
N SER A 112 -27.75 -8.70 20.21
CA SER A 112 -28.37 -9.17 21.47
C SER A 112 -29.89 -9.34 21.36
N HIS A 113 -30.30 -10.61 21.56
CA HIS A 113 -31.55 -11.16 22.10
C HIS A 113 -32.92 -10.46 21.88
N SER A 114 -33.90 -11.18 21.31
CA SER A 114 -34.90 -11.98 22.07
C SER A 114 -36.23 -12.23 21.30
N SER A 115 -36.54 -13.52 21.10
CA SER A 115 -37.82 -14.23 21.32
C SER A 115 -39.21 -13.67 20.92
N ARG A 116 -39.93 -14.53 20.16
CA ARG A 116 -41.40 -14.77 20.08
C ARG A 116 -42.30 -13.70 19.46
N GLN A 117 -43.08 -14.06 18.44
CA GLN A 117 -44.48 -14.54 18.59
C GLN A 117 -45.07 -15.07 17.25
N LEU A 118 -45.97 -16.05 17.37
CA LEU A 118 -46.80 -16.66 16.34
C LEU A 118 -47.76 -15.64 15.68
N ASN A 119 -48.09 -15.83 14.39
CA ASN A 119 -49.50 -15.99 13.99
C ASN A 119 -49.68 -16.54 12.57
N GLN A 120 -50.66 -17.43 12.47
CA GLN A 120 -51.33 -17.91 11.27
C GLN A 120 -52.00 -16.76 10.52
N GLU A 121 -52.00 -16.81 9.19
CA GLU A 121 -53.11 -16.26 8.40
C GLU A 121 -53.50 -17.23 7.30
N SER A 122 -54.82 -17.39 7.21
CA SER A 122 -55.58 -18.26 6.32
C SER A 122 -55.77 -17.64 4.95
N SER A 123 -55.75 -18.46 3.89
CA SER A 123 -56.74 -18.51 2.80
C SER A 123 -56.52 -19.76 1.97
#